data_AF-A0A923ZEP9-F1
#
_entry.id   AF-A0A923ZEP9-F1
#
_cell.length_a   1.000
_cell.length_b   1.000
_cell.length_c   1.000
_cell.angle_alpha   90.00
_cell.angle_beta   90.00
_cell.angle_gamma   90.00
#
_symmetry.space_group_name_H-M   'P 1'
#
loop_
_entity.id
_entity.type
_entity.pdbx_description
1 polymer ?
#
loop_
_entity_poly.entity_id
_entity_poly.type
_entity_poly.pdbx_seq_one_letter_code
_entity_poly.pdbx_strand_id
1 'polypeptide(L)'
;MAAKAVAPRAPLWVYVGAGQFLDIIWSGLITAGVEKVGFDETLGGSPLDLYYMPYTHSLPSAIGWSLLATLVARRWWPGGTAVMVGLVVFSHWLTDLLVHRPDLPLGLTSAKIGLGLWNYPVAEMALEVGLL
;
A
#
# COMPACT_ATOMS: atom_id res chain seq x y z
N MET A 1 8.37 -2.72 11.46
CA MET A 1 9.36 -2.63 12.58
C MET A 1 10.80 -2.42 12.10
N ALA A 2 11.24 -2.99 10.98
CA ALA A 2 12.61 -2.80 10.43
C ALA A 2 12.99 -1.33 10.15
N ALA A 3 12.10 -0.53 9.56
CA ALA A 3 12.35 0.89 9.28
C ALA A 3 12.71 1.70 10.55
N LYS A 4 12.07 1.38 11.69
CA LYS A 4 12.36 2.01 12.98
C LYS A 4 13.75 1.63 13.50
N ALA A 5 14.20 0.40 13.27
CA ALA A 5 15.54 -0.04 13.65
C ALA A 5 16.62 0.67 12.81
N VAL A 6 16.39 0.82 11.50
CA VAL A 6 17.33 1.48 10.57
C VAL A 6 17.33 3.01 10.74
N ALA A 7 16.16 3.62 10.93
CA ALA A 7 15.99 5.07 11.07
C ALA A 7 15.21 5.42 12.36
N PRO A 8 15.85 5.40 13.54
CA PRO A 8 15.13 5.47 14.81
C PRO A 8 14.62 6.86 15.20
N ARG A 9 14.84 7.90 14.39
CA ARG A 9 14.50 9.30 14.78
C ARG A 9 13.01 9.61 14.78
N ALA A 10 12.24 9.03 13.87
CA ALA A 10 10.79 9.17 13.89
C ALA A 10 10.18 8.18 14.91
N PRO A 11 9.12 8.57 15.64
CA PRO A 11 8.42 7.64 16.53
C PRO A 11 7.78 6.50 15.71
N LEU A 12 7.57 5.34 16.35
CA LEU A 12 7.09 4.13 15.65
C LEU A 12 5.78 4.36 14.88
N TRP A 13 4.86 5.13 15.46
CA TRP A 13 3.55 5.41 14.85
C TRP A 13 3.66 6.12 13.50
N VAL A 14 4.74 6.87 13.23
CA VAL A 14 4.96 7.49 11.91
C VAL A 14 5.21 6.41 10.85
N TYR A 15 5.98 5.37 11.18
CA TYR A 15 6.22 4.26 10.25
C TYR A 15 5.00 3.37 10.07
N VAL A 16 4.21 3.17 11.13
CA VAL A 16 2.92 2.46 11.03
C VAL A 16 1.97 3.24 10.14
N GLY A 17 1.81 4.55 10.37
CA GLY A 17 0.97 5.41 9.53
C GLY A 17 1.46 5.49 8.09
N ALA A 18 2.77 5.50 7.85
CA ALA A 18 3.35 5.47 6.51
C ALA A 18 2.98 4.18 5.76
N GLY A 19 2.99 3.03 6.43
CA GLY A 19 2.60 1.76 5.82
C GLY A 19 1.10 1.65 5.53
N GLN A 20 0.28 2.56 6.05
CA GLN A 20 -1.17 2.63 5.84
C GLN A 20 -1.57 3.87 5.03
N PHE A 21 -0.59 4.64 4.54
CA PHE A 21 -0.83 5.95 3.98
C PHE A 21 -1.70 5.89 2.72
N LEU A 22 -1.45 4.92 1.85
CA LEU A 22 -2.25 4.71 0.64
C LEU A 22 -3.69 4.29 0.99
N ASP A 23 -3.86 3.34 1.91
CA ASP A 23 -5.19 2.90 2.39
C ASP A 23 -6.02 3.99 3.04
N ILE A 24 -5.38 4.88 3.83
CA ILE A 24 -6.08 5.99 4.47
C ILE A 24 -6.65 6.95 3.41
N ILE A 25 -5.87 7.25 2.38
CA ILE A 25 -6.32 8.10 1.27
C ILE A 25 -7.39 7.37 0.44
N TRP A 26 -7.16 6.10 0.12
CA TRP A 26 -8.08 5.24 -0.62
C TRP A 26 -9.44 5.15 0.09
N SER A 27 -9.45 4.96 1.41
CA SER A 27 -10.67 4.96 2.24
C SER A 27 -11.46 6.27 2.08
N GLY A 28 -10.77 7.41 2.02
CA GLY A 28 -11.40 8.71 1.72
C GLY A 28 -11.95 8.80 0.30
N LEU A 29 -11.20 8.31 -0.69
CA LEU A 29 -11.60 8.36 -2.10
C LEU A 29 -12.76 7.41 -2.44
N ILE A 30 -12.83 6.22 -1.84
CA ILE A 30 -13.99 5.34 -1.98
C ILE A 30 -15.24 5.96 -1.34
N THR A 31 -15.08 6.61 -0.18
CA THR A 31 -16.18 7.31 0.50
C THR A 31 -16.69 8.49 -0.33
N ALA A 32 -15.79 9.17 -1.04
CA ALA A 32 -16.12 10.24 -1.97
C ALA A 32 -16.63 9.74 -3.34
N GLY A 33 -16.66 8.43 -3.58
CA GLY A 33 -17.05 7.83 -4.86
C GLY A 33 -16.06 8.03 -6.02
N VAL A 34 -14.84 8.48 -5.72
CA VAL A 34 -13.76 8.72 -6.70
C VAL A 34 -13.13 7.39 -7.09
N GLU A 35 -12.69 6.62 -6.11
CA GLU A 35 -12.23 5.24 -6.30
C GLU A 35 -13.36 4.27 -5.95
N LYS A 36 -13.27 3.03 -6.43
CA LYS A 36 -14.38 2.10 -6.35
C LYS A 36 -13.91 0.70 -5.97
N VAL A 37 -14.73 0.07 -5.14
CA VAL A 37 -14.56 -1.28 -4.63
C VAL A 37 -15.89 -2.03 -4.74
N GLY A 38 -15.82 -3.28 -5.15
CA GLY A 38 -16.92 -4.24 -5.12
C GLY A 38 -16.69 -5.30 -4.05
N PHE A 39 -17.72 -6.12 -3.83
CA PHE A 39 -17.66 -7.25 -2.92
C PHE A 39 -18.15 -8.49 -3.68
N ASP A 40 -17.32 -9.53 -3.71
CA ASP A 40 -17.60 -10.81 -4.35
C ASP A 40 -17.12 -11.95 -3.43
N GLU A 41 -18.08 -12.61 -2.79
CA GLU A 41 -17.88 -13.75 -1.88
C GLU A 41 -17.29 -14.98 -2.58
N THR A 42 -17.29 -15.03 -3.91
CA THR A 42 -16.71 -16.13 -4.67
C THR A 42 -15.19 -16.02 -4.82
N LEU A 43 -14.60 -14.87 -4.45
CA LEU A 43 -13.16 -14.64 -4.44
C LEU A 43 -12.50 -15.29 -3.21
N GLY A 44 -11.39 -16.01 -3.40
CA GLY A 44 -10.63 -16.63 -2.30
C GLY A 44 -9.84 -15.62 -1.45
N GLY A 45 -9.66 -15.86 -0.16
CA GLY A 45 -8.83 -15.02 0.72
C GLY A 45 -9.51 -13.70 1.06
N SER A 46 -9.52 -12.74 0.13
CA SER A 46 -10.21 -11.45 0.26
C SER A 46 -11.43 -11.36 -0.68
N PRO A 47 -12.62 -11.02 -0.17
CA PRO A 47 -13.84 -10.80 -0.98
C PRO A 47 -13.86 -9.43 -1.68
N LEU A 48 -12.83 -8.61 -1.51
CA LEU A 48 -12.76 -7.28 -2.11
C LEU A 48 -12.45 -7.39 -3.61
N ASP A 49 -13.32 -6.80 -4.43
CA ASP A 49 -13.08 -6.55 -5.84
C ASP A 49 -12.57 -5.12 -6.04
N LEU A 50 -11.25 -4.96 -6.09
CA LEU A 50 -10.57 -3.66 -6.18
C LEU A 50 -10.48 -3.16 -7.63
N TYR A 51 -11.65 -3.02 -8.27
CA TYR A 51 -11.71 -2.82 -9.72
C TYR A 51 -11.30 -1.41 -10.19
N TYR A 52 -11.29 -0.38 -9.34
CA TYR A 52 -10.90 0.98 -9.75
C TYR A 52 -10.23 1.79 -8.64
N MET A 53 -8.90 1.81 -8.63
CA MET A 53 -8.07 2.55 -7.67
C MET A 53 -6.80 3.21 -8.29
N PRO A 54 -6.91 3.99 -9.38
CA PRO A 54 -5.74 4.53 -10.07
C PRO A 54 -5.04 5.68 -9.35
N TYR A 55 -5.73 6.40 -8.46
CA TYR A 55 -5.20 7.61 -7.81
C TYR A 55 -4.41 7.30 -6.55
N THR A 56 -4.61 6.14 -5.94
CA THR A 56 -3.89 5.68 -4.75
C THR A 56 -2.92 4.55 -5.07
N HIS A 57 -3.39 3.53 -5.79
CA HIS A 57 -2.68 2.25 -5.94
C HIS A 57 -2.09 2.01 -7.34
N SER A 58 -2.15 3.01 -8.24
CA SER A 58 -1.34 2.89 -9.47
C SER A 58 0.15 3.09 -9.18
N LEU A 59 1.02 2.44 -9.96
CA LEU A 59 2.47 2.59 -9.77
C LEU A 59 2.93 4.07 -9.80
N PRO A 60 2.51 4.91 -10.77
CA PRO A 60 2.85 6.33 -10.75
C PRO A 60 2.31 7.07 -9.52
N SER A 61 1.07 6.77 -9.11
CA SER A 61 0.46 7.39 -7.93
C SER A 61 1.18 7.00 -6.65
N ALA A 62 1.51 5.73 -6.45
CA ALA A 62 2.26 5.23 -5.31
C ALA A 62 3.64 5.89 -5.20
N ILE A 63 4.35 6.07 -6.33
CA ILE A 63 5.60 6.84 -6.39
C ILE A 63 5.35 8.30 -5.98
N GLY A 64 4.31 8.94 -6.54
CA GLY A 64 3.96 10.33 -6.23
C GLY A 64 3.67 10.55 -4.75
N TRP A 65 2.85 9.70 -4.14
CA TRP A 65 2.53 9.73 -2.71
C TRP A 65 3.76 9.48 -1.84
N SER A 66 4.65 8.57 -2.24
CA SER A 66 5.90 8.28 -1.53
C SER A 66 6.86 9.48 -1.55
N LEU A 67 6.97 10.17 -2.68
CA LEU A 67 7.75 11.40 -2.81
C LEU A 67 7.16 12.55 -1.98
N LEU A 68 5.82 12.70 -2.00
CA LEU A 68 5.13 13.69 -1.19
C LEU A 68 5.34 13.43 0.31
N ALA A 69 5.16 12.18 0.75
CA ALA A 69 5.41 11.78 2.14
C ALA A 69 6.85 12.06 2.57
N THR A 70 7.83 11.79 1.69
CA THR A 70 9.23 12.16 1.92
C THR A 70 9.40 13.66 2.11
N LEU A 71 8.87 14.48 1.18
CA LEU A 71 8.99 15.94 1.23
C LEU A 71 8.36 16.52 2.50
N VAL A 72 7.18 16.03 2.86
CA VAL A 72 6.45 16.44 4.07
C VAL A 72 7.25 16.04 5.31
N ALA A 73 7.73 14.79 5.41
CA ALA A 73 8.52 14.31 6.55
C ALA A 73 9.82 15.09 6.78
N ARG A 74 10.43 15.66 5.72
CA ARG A 74 11.64 16.51 5.85
C ARG A 74 11.41 17.76 6.69
N ARG A 75 10.17 18.17 6.95
CA ARG A 75 9.87 19.33 7.78
C ARG A 75 10.15 19.11 9.26
N TRP A 76 10.15 17.84 9.71
CA TRP A 76 10.31 17.45 11.12
C TRP A 76 11.51 16.53 11.37
N TRP A 77 11.99 15.79 10.36
CA TRP A 77 13.08 14.83 10.54
C TRP A 77 14.20 14.97 9.50
N PRO A 78 15.44 14.51 9.81
CA PRO A 78 16.55 14.54 8.87
C PRO A 78 16.28 13.77 7.59
N GLY A 79 16.99 14.12 6.52
CA GLY A 79 16.77 13.57 5.17
C GLY A 79 16.69 12.04 5.12
N GLY A 80 17.60 11.33 5.80
CA GLY A 80 17.56 9.86 5.84
C GLY A 80 16.30 9.28 6.49
N THR A 81 15.79 9.92 7.54
CA THR A 81 14.54 9.50 8.19
C THR A 81 13.32 9.82 7.32
N ALA A 82 13.31 10.99 6.69
CA ALA A 82 12.23 11.36 5.77
C ALA A 82 12.16 10.46 4.53
N VAL A 83 13.32 10.10 3.95
CA VAL A 83 13.40 9.12 2.85
C VAL A 83 12.87 7.76 3.32
N MET A 84 13.22 7.31 4.53
CA MET A 84 12.70 6.06 5.08
C MET A 84 11.17 6.07 5.20
N VAL A 85 10.56 7.21 5.57
CA VAL A 85 9.09 7.32 5.58
C VAL A 85 8.50 7.10 4.18
N GLY A 86 9.05 7.75 3.15
CA GLY A 86 8.61 7.53 1.77
C GLY A 86 8.84 6.10 1.27
N LEU A 87 9.97 5.48 1.64
CA LEU A 87 10.22 4.07 1.31
C LEU A 87 9.19 3.14 1.96
N VAL A 88 8.77 3.43 3.19
CA VAL A 88 7.70 2.65 3.84
C VAL A 88 6.36 2.84 3.13
N VAL A 89 6.02 4.05 2.69
CA VAL A 89 4.83 4.28 1.84
C VAL A 89 4.92 3.46 0.56
N PHE A 90 6.06 3.49 -0.15
CA PHE A 90 6.21 2.73 -1.40
C PHE A 90 6.22 1.20 -1.17
N SER A 91 6.71 0.75 -0.02
CA SER A 91 6.75 -0.68 0.31
C SER A 91 5.36 -1.31 0.36
N HIS A 92 4.33 -0.52 0.67
CA HIS A 92 2.93 -0.95 0.60
C HIS A 92 2.58 -1.42 -0.83
N TRP A 93 2.85 -0.61 -1.85
CA TRP A 93 2.56 -0.99 -3.23
C TRP A 93 3.33 -2.26 -3.66
N LEU A 94 4.56 -2.46 -3.16
CA LEU A 94 5.32 -3.68 -3.42
C LEU A 94 4.71 -4.90 -2.74
N THR A 95 4.19 -4.76 -1.51
CA THR A 95 3.47 -5.86 -0.85
C THR A 95 2.16 -6.15 -1.56
N ASP A 96 1.45 -5.13 -2.03
CA ASP A 96 0.24 -5.30 -2.81
C ASP A 96 0.53 -6.08 -4.08
N LEU A 97 1.63 -5.78 -4.79
CA LEU A 97 2.00 -6.50 -6.01
C LEU A 97 2.09 -8.02 -5.78
N LEU A 98 2.57 -8.44 -4.60
CA LEU A 98 2.64 -9.85 -4.24
C LEU A 98 1.25 -10.42 -3.91
N VAL A 99 0.44 -9.64 -3.18
CA VAL A 99 -0.80 -10.11 -2.57
C VAL A 99 -1.99 -10.05 -3.53
N HIS A 100 -2.14 -8.92 -4.22
CA HIS A 100 -3.27 -8.59 -5.05
C HIS A 100 -3.37 -9.49 -6.27
N ARG A 101 -4.61 -9.68 -6.72
CA ARG A 101 -4.91 -10.21 -8.05
C ARG A 101 -4.42 -9.21 -9.10
N PRO A 102 -4.55 -9.50 -10.41
CA PRO A 102 -4.26 -8.52 -11.48
C PRO A 102 -5.19 -7.30 -11.48
N ASP A 103 -5.24 -6.57 -10.37
CA ASP A 103 -6.10 -5.44 -10.08
C ASP A 103 -5.33 -4.12 -9.83
N LEU A 104 -3.99 -4.18 -9.62
CA LEU A 104 -3.15 -2.99 -9.42
C LEU A 104 -2.85 -2.27 -10.73
N PRO A 105 -3.27 -1.00 -10.89
CA PRO A 105 -3.05 -0.28 -12.13
C PRO A 105 -1.57 0.06 -12.36
N LEU A 106 -1.08 -0.08 -13.60
CA LEU A 106 0.23 0.47 -13.99
C LEU A 106 0.20 1.97 -14.29
N GLY A 107 -1.00 2.58 -14.29
CA GLY A 107 -1.24 3.99 -14.55
C GLY A 107 -2.73 4.23 -14.77
N LEU A 108 -3.08 5.19 -15.63
CA LEU A 108 -4.46 5.45 -16.04
C LEU A 108 -4.94 4.57 -17.21
N THR A 109 -4.12 3.62 -17.65
CA THR A 109 -4.47 2.67 -18.71
C THR A 109 -5.27 1.49 -18.14
N SER A 110 -5.73 0.58 -19.00
CA SER A 110 -6.39 -0.66 -18.57
C SER A 110 -5.42 -1.73 -18.07
N ALA A 111 -4.10 -1.49 -18.12
CA ALA A 111 -3.10 -2.46 -17.73
C ALA A 111 -3.03 -2.58 -16.20
N LYS A 112 -3.24 -3.81 -15.70
CA LYS A 112 -3.20 -4.13 -14.28
C LYS A 112 -2.29 -5.33 -14.02
N ILE A 113 -1.67 -5.37 -12.85
CA ILE A 113 -0.74 -6.41 -12.43
C ILE A 113 -1.04 -6.88 -11.00
N GLY A 114 -0.45 -8.02 -10.62
CA GLY A 114 -0.60 -8.64 -9.30
C GLY A 114 -0.30 -10.12 -9.38
N LEU A 115 0.36 -10.68 -8.36
CA LEU A 115 0.76 -12.09 -8.33
C LEU A 115 -0.30 -13.02 -7.71
N GLY A 116 -1.30 -12.45 -7.03
CA GLY A 116 -2.52 -13.13 -6.63
C GLY A 116 -2.36 -14.07 -5.43
N LEU A 117 -1.54 -13.72 -4.44
CA LEU A 117 -1.43 -14.53 -3.21
C LEU A 117 -2.79 -14.74 -2.52
N TRP A 118 -3.72 -13.77 -2.61
CA TRP A 118 -5.09 -13.93 -2.12
C TRP A 118 -5.84 -15.14 -2.71
N ASN A 119 -5.46 -15.63 -3.89
CA ASN A 119 -6.06 -16.84 -4.45
C ASN A 119 -5.64 -18.13 -3.73
N TYR A 120 -4.73 -18.05 -2.75
CA TYR A 120 -4.21 -19.18 -1.99
C TYR A 120 -4.38 -18.94 -0.47
N PRO A 121 -5.61 -19.03 0.07
CA PRO A 121 -5.92 -18.65 1.46
C PRO A 121 -5.08 -19.37 2.50
N VAL A 122 -4.72 -20.64 2.26
CA VAL A 122 -3.90 -21.43 3.18
C VAL A 122 -2.43 -20.97 3.18
N ALA A 123 -1.90 -20.64 2.00
CA ALA A 123 -0.53 -20.14 1.87
C ALA A 123 -0.40 -18.71 2.41
N GLU A 124 -1.43 -17.90 2.20
CA GLU A 124 -1.55 -16.57 2.78
C GLU A 124 -1.61 -16.63 4.31
N MET A 125 -2.53 -17.41 4.89
CA MET A 125 -2.63 -17.60 6.34
C MET A 125 -1.34 -18.15 6.95
N ALA A 126 -0.68 -19.09 6.29
CA ALA A 126 0.60 -19.64 6.76
C ALA A 126 1.73 -18.58 6.74
N LEU A 127 1.75 -17.71 5.73
CA LEU A 127 2.69 -16.59 5.66
C LEU A 127 2.38 -15.54 6.73
N GLU A 128 1.12 -15.18 6.92
CA GLU A 128 0.70 -14.25 7.96
C GLU A 128 1.10 -14.74 9.35
N VAL A 129 0.77 -16.00 9.71
CA VAL A 129 1.14 -16.61 10.99
C VAL A 129 2.66 -16.71 11.16
N GLY A 130 3.41 -16.96 10.09
CA GLY A 130 4.88 -17.02 10.14
C GLY A 130 5.56 -15.66 10.32
N LEU A 131 4.87 -14.56 10.01
CA LEU A 131 5.38 -13.18 10.13
C LEU A 131 4.98 -12.49 11.44
N LEU A 132 4.01 -13.03 12.18
CA LEU A 132 3.61 -12.59 13.53
C LEU A 132 4.60 -13.08 14.60
#